data_AF-A0A198A4T4-F1
#
_entry.id   AF-A0A198A4T4-F1
#
_cell.length_a   1.000
_cell.length_b   1.000
_cell.length_c   1.000
_cell.angle_alpha   90.00
_cell.angle_beta   90.00
_cell.angle_gamma   90.00
#
_symmetry.space_group_name_H-M   'P 1'
#
loop_
_entity.id
_entity.type
_entity.pdbx_description
1 polymer ?
#
loop_
_entity_poly.entity_id
_entity_poly.type
_entity_poly.pdbx_seq_one_letter_code
_entity_poly.pdbx_strand_id
1 'polypeptide(L)'
;MEQQAILAIGIFLLTYGMIISEKIHRTIVAMIGGVLMVALGIVDQESALHHIDFNTLGLLIGMMIIVSITAETGLFKYIALVAAKKAKGDPVRILVSLVLITAIGSAFLDNVTTVLLMVPVTFSITRQLRVNPVPFLITQILASNIGGTATLIGDPPNIMIGSAVKELTFMAFINNLAPIVAVIMAVTIPIFVFIFRKHIQTTPELKMSIMQIDEKEVIADRKLLVKSLSILGLTIIGFFLHQMLHLESATVALAGAFLLLLLTGEHSMEEAFTKVEWTTIFFFVGLFVLVSGLV
;
A
#
# COMPACT_ATOMS: atom_id res chain seq x y z
N MET A 1 0.85 -37.82 13.81
CA MET A 1 1.93 -36.82 13.68
C MET A 1 2.57 -36.85 12.29
N GLU A 2 3.29 -37.90 11.86
CA GLU A 2 3.90 -37.91 10.50
C GLU A 2 2.88 -37.78 9.36
N GLN A 3 1.76 -38.51 9.39
CA GLN A 3 0.73 -38.41 8.35
C GLN A 3 0.04 -37.03 8.32
N GLN A 4 -0.22 -36.42 9.47
CA GLN A 4 -0.80 -35.07 9.55
C GLN A 4 0.18 -34.03 9.02
N ALA A 5 1.47 -34.13 9.35
CA ALA A 5 2.51 -33.24 8.83
C ALA A 5 2.64 -33.36 7.30
N ILE A 6 2.63 -34.58 6.74
CA ILE A 6 2.66 -34.79 5.29
C ILE A 6 1.41 -34.20 4.62
N LEU A 7 0.23 -34.40 5.20
CA LEU A 7 -1.02 -33.82 4.70
C LEU A 7 -0.99 -32.29 4.74
N ALA A 8 -0.51 -31.70 5.84
CA ALA A 8 -0.37 -30.26 5.99
C ALA A 8 0.57 -29.68 4.92
N ILE A 9 1.77 -30.26 4.77
CA ILE A 9 2.73 -29.84 3.74
C ILE A 9 2.12 -29.99 2.34
N GLY A 10 1.40 -31.09 2.08
CA GLY A 10 0.71 -31.31 0.81
C GLY A 10 -0.33 -30.23 0.49
N ILE A 11 -1.19 -29.88 1.46
CA ILE A 11 -2.19 -28.82 1.32
C ILE A 11 -1.52 -27.46 1.13
N PHE A 12 -0.47 -27.18 1.91
CA PHE A 12 0.29 -25.93 1.81
C PHE A 12 0.91 -25.76 0.43
N LEU A 13 1.65 -26.77 -0.05
CA LEU A 13 2.31 -26.73 -1.37
C LEU A 13 1.29 -26.66 -2.51
N LEU A 14 0.17 -27.38 -2.43
CA LEU A 14 -0.91 -27.29 -3.40
C LEU A 14 -1.52 -25.89 -3.44
N THR A 15 -1.82 -25.33 -2.26
CA THR A 15 -2.38 -23.97 -2.11
C THR A 15 -1.43 -22.94 -2.73
N TYR A 16 -0.13 -23.00 -2.41
CA TYR A 16 0.87 -22.12 -3.02
C TYR A 16 1.00 -22.32 -4.52
N GLY A 17 1.02 -23.56 -5.01
CA GLY A 17 1.05 -23.85 -6.44
C GLY A 17 -0.15 -23.26 -7.18
N MET A 18 -1.34 -23.32 -6.57
CA MET A 18 -2.56 -22.74 -7.13
C MET A 18 -2.53 -21.19 -7.10
N ILE A 19 -2.02 -20.58 -6.03
CA ILE A 19 -1.80 -19.12 -5.97
C ILE A 19 -0.84 -18.67 -7.07
N ILE A 20 0.30 -19.36 -7.23
CA ILE A 20 1.31 -19.07 -8.26
C ILE A 20 0.76 -19.27 -9.67
N SER A 21 -0.15 -20.23 -9.86
CA SER A 21 -0.77 -20.46 -11.17
C SER A 21 -1.66 -19.31 -11.64
N GLU A 22 -2.10 -18.44 -10.72
CA GLU A 22 -3.03 -17.32 -10.94
C GLU A 22 -4.37 -17.72 -11.61
N LYS A 23 -4.69 -19.02 -11.71
CA LYS A 23 -5.92 -19.53 -12.33
C LYS A 23 -7.18 -19.28 -11.50
N ILE A 24 -7.01 -19.20 -10.17
CA ILE A 24 -8.07 -18.95 -9.20
C ILE A 24 -7.62 -17.78 -8.32
N HIS A 25 -8.55 -16.91 -7.94
CA HIS A 25 -8.26 -15.76 -7.09
C HIS A 25 -7.58 -16.20 -5.79
N ARG A 26 -6.42 -15.59 -5.48
CA ARG A 26 -5.56 -15.96 -4.34
C ARG A 26 -6.31 -16.08 -3.00
N THR A 27 -7.26 -15.18 -2.74
CA THR A 27 -8.10 -15.20 -1.54
C THR A 27 -8.94 -16.46 -1.43
N ILE A 28 -9.55 -16.90 -2.53
CA ILE A 28 -10.37 -18.13 -2.54
C ILE A 28 -9.49 -19.33 -2.22
N VAL A 29 -8.33 -19.41 -2.87
CA VAL A 29 -7.37 -20.50 -2.68
C VAL A 29 -6.87 -20.55 -1.24
N ALA A 30 -6.46 -19.41 -0.67
CA ALA A 30 -5.98 -19.31 0.71
C ALA A 30 -7.06 -19.69 1.73
N MET A 31 -8.30 -19.21 1.54
CA MET A 31 -9.41 -19.55 2.43
C MET A 31 -9.78 -21.04 2.35
N ILE A 32 -9.84 -21.63 1.16
CA ILE A 32 -10.07 -23.08 1.00
C ILE A 32 -8.95 -23.88 1.67
N GLY A 33 -7.69 -23.50 1.45
CA GLY A 33 -6.54 -24.15 2.08
C GLY A 33 -6.63 -24.11 3.61
N GLY A 34 -6.92 -22.95 4.20
CA GLY A 34 -7.12 -22.80 5.65
C GLY A 34 -8.31 -23.62 6.17
N VAL A 35 -9.44 -23.62 5.48
CA VAL A 35 -10.61 -24.45 5.84
C VAL A 35 -10.27 -25.94 5.78
N LEU A 36 -9.49 -26.39 4.79
CA LEU A 36 -9.05 -27.78 4.71
C LEU A 36 -8.14 -28.18 5.87
N MET A 37 -7.25 -27.29 6.35
CA MET A 37 -6.44 -27.56 7.54
C MET A 37 -7.29 -27.86 8.77
N VAL A 38 -8.35 -27.07 8.98
CA VAL A 38 -9.26 -27.25 10.13
C VAL A 38 -10.19 -28.45 9.92
N ALA A 39 -10.79 -28.59 8.73
CA ALA A 39 -11.76 -29.65 8.44
C ALA A 39 -11.16 -31.05 8.48
N LEU A 40 -9.87 -31.20 8.15
CA LEU A 40 -9.15 -32.46 8.21
C LEU A 40 -8.54 -32.74 9.60
N GLY A 41 -8.78 -31.86 10.58
CA GLY A 41 -8.24 -32.01 11.94
C GLY A 41 -6.72 -31.92 12.00
N ILE A 42 -6.10 -31.17 11.07
CA ILE A 42 -4.66 -30.87 11.11
C ILE A 42 -4.41 -29.79 12.16
N VAL A 43 -5.29 -28.78 12.21
CA VAL A 43 -5.31 -27.72 13.23
C VAL A 43 -6.68 -27.70 13.86
N ASP A 44 -6.76 -27.59 15.19
CA ASP A 44 -8.03 -27.34 15.86
C ASP A 44 -8.49 -25.88 15.65
N GLN A 45 -9.80 -25.64 15.77
CA GLN A 45 -10.37 -24.34 15.48
C GLN A 45 -9.85 -23.23 16.41
N GLU A 46 -9.51 -23.55 17.66
CA GLU A 46 -9.00 -22.58 18.64
C GLU A 46 -7.57 -22.16 18.30
N SER A 47 -6.68 -23.12 18.01
CA SER A 47 -5.32 -22.86 17.53
C SER A 47 -5.32 -22.07 16.22
N ALA A 48 -6.20 -22.42 15.27
CA ALA A 48 -6.34 -21.70 14.02
C ALA A 48 -6.70 -20.22 14.23
N LEU A 49 -7.65 -19.94 15.14
CA LEU A 49 -8.04 -18.56 15.49
C LEU A 49 -6.93 -17.81 16.22
N HIS A 50 -6.18 -18.47 17.11
CA HIS A 50 -5.06 -17.87 17.83
C HIS A 50 -3.88 -17.48 16.92
N HIS A 51 -3.70 -18.18 15.79
CA HIS A 51 -2.67 -17.86 14.81
C HIS A 51 -3.06 -16.73 13.86
N ILE A 52 -4.34 -16.33 13.82
CA ILE A 52 -4.75 -15.15 13.06
C ILE A 52 -4.20 -13.91 13.76
N ASP A 53 -3.30 -13.22 13.08
CA ASP A 53 -2.71 -12.00 13.61
C ASP A 53 -3.63 -10.78 13.36
N PHE A 54 -4.43 -10.48 14.37
CA PHE A 54 -5.30 -9.31 14.40
C PHE A 54 -4.54 -7.98 14.39
N ASN A 55 -3.24 -7.97 14.74
CA ASN A 55 -2.41 -6.79 14.62
C ASN A 55 -2.19 -6.44 13.14
N THR A 56 -1.80 -7.44 12.34
CA THR A 56 -1.68 -7.28 10.90
C THR A 56 -3.01 -6.83 10.28
N LEU A 57 -4.12 -7.51 10.60
CA LEU A 57 -5.43 -7.18 10.01
C LEU A 57 -5.92 -5.78 10.43
N GLY A 58 -5.83 -5.45 11.72
CA GLY A 58 -6.26 -4.15 12.26
C GLY A 58 -5.44 -2.99 11.70
N LEU A 59 -4.13 -3.18 11.54
CA LEU A 59 -3.26 -2.18 10.90
C LEU A 59 -3.68 -1.93 9.45
N LEU A 60 -3.86 -3.00 8.66
CA LEU A 60 -4.30 -2.89 7.27
C LEU A 60 -5.63 -2.16 7.13
N ILE A 61 -6.64 -2.57 7.92
CA ILE A 61 -7.97 -1.94 7.89
C ILE A 61 -7.88 -0.46 8.28
N GLY A 62 -7.18 -0.14 9.37
CA GLY A 62 -7.03 1.24 9.84
C GLY A 62 -6.35 2.14 8.79
N MET A 63 -5.28 1.66 8.18
CA MET A 63 -4.59 2.41 7.13
C MET A 63 -5.45 2.55 5.88
N MET A 64 -6.09 1.49 5.39
CA MET A 64 -6.97 1.56 4.22
C MET A 64 -8.10 2.59 4.41
N ILE A 65 -8.69 2.68 5.61
CA ILE A 65 -9.71 3.69 5.95
C ILE A 65 -9.12 5.10 5.88
N ILE A 66 -7.99 5.36 6.56
CA ILE A 66 -7.36 6.68 6.59
C ILE A 66 -7.01 7.14 5.17
N VAL A 67 -6.41 6.25 4.38
CA VAL A 67 -5.96 6.57 3.02
C VAL A 67 -7.13 6.78 2.07
N SER A 68 -8.17 5.94 2.17
CA SER A 68 -9.41 6.06 1.40
C SER A 68 -10.08 7.43 1.57
N ILE A 69 -10.27 7.88 2.81
CA ILE A 69 -10.84 9.21 3.12
C ILE A 69 -9.90 10.31 2.65
N THR A 70 -8.59 10.16 2.88
CA THR A 70 -7.60 11.14 2.44
C THR A 70 -7.59 11.30 0.92
N ALA A 71 -7.80 10.22 0.16
CA ALA A 71 -7.81 10.25 -1.29
C ALA A 71 -8.95 11.09 -1.88
N GLU A 72 -10.12 11.07 -1.24
CA GLU A 72 -11.30 11.84 -1.68
C GLU A 72 -11.06 13.35 -1.68
N THR A 73 -10.15 13.83 -0.83
CA THR A 73 -9.77 15.25 -0.73
C THR A 73 -9.12 15.80 -2.01
N GLY A 74 -8.62 14.93 -2.88
CA GLY A 74 -7.83 15.31 -4.05
C GLY A 74 -6.33 15.52 -3.76
N LEU A 75 -5.84 15.19 -2.55
CA LEU A 75 -4.44 15.35 -2.15
C LEU A 75 -3.44 14.82 -3.18
N PHE A 76 -3.62 13.57 -3.63
CA PHE A 76 -2.68 12.93 -4.57
C PHE A 76 -2.67 13.61 -5.94
N LYS A 77 -3.86 14.00 -6.43
CA LYS A 77 -3.99 14.77 -7.67
C LYS A 77 -3.28 16.11 -7.55
N TYR A 78 -3.45 16.80 -6.42
CA TYR A 78 -2.79 18.08 -6.14
C TYR A 78 -1.26 17.95 -6.10
N ILE A 79 -0.72 17.00 -5.32
CA ILE A 79 0.74 16.79 -5.20
C ILE A 79 1.36 16.50 -6.57
N ALA A 80 0.74 15.62 -7.35
CA ALA A 80 1.23 15.27 -8.67
C ALA A 80 1.19 16.44 -9.66
N LEU A 81 0.13 17.25 -9.62
CA LEU A 81 0.03 18.42 -10.49
C LEU A 81 1.05 19.50 -10.10
N VAL A 82 1.24 19.76 -8.81
CA VAL A 82 2.30 20.64 -8.31
C VAL A 82 3.67 20.14 -8.77
N ALA A 83 3.92 18.83 -8.69
CA ALA A 83 5.15 18.24 -9.17
C ALA A 83 5.32 18.39 -10.68
N ALA A 84 4.23 18.22 -11.45
CA ALA A 84 4.26 18.42 -12.90
C ALA A 84 4.54 19.86 -13.32
N LYS A 85 3.99 20.83 -12.58
CA LYS A 85 4.27 22.26 -12.78
C LYS A 85 5.71 22.61 -12.39
N LYS A 86 6.23 22.07 -11.28
CA LYS A 86 7.66 22.22 -10.90
C LYS A 86 8.60 21.61 -11.93
N ALA A 87 8.18 20.51 -12.56
CA ALA A 87 8.87 19.89 -13.69
C ALA A 87 8.75 20.70 -15.00
N LYS A 88 8.01 21.82 -15.02
CA LYS A 88 7.74 22.67 -16.19
C LYS A 88 7.12 21.91 -17.36
N GLY A 89 6.26 20.93 -17.06
CA GLY A 89 5.64 20.08 -18.08
C GLY A 89 6.61 19.09 -18.74
N ASP A 90 7.88 19.01 -18.33
CA ASP A 90 8.85 18.13 -18.95
C ASP A 90 8.59 16.65 -18.59
N PRO A 91 8.27 15.78 -19.55
CA PRO A 91 7.82 14.42 -19.25
C PRO A 91 8.85 13.58 -18.48
N VAL A 92 10.15 13.76 -18.73
CA VAL A 92 11.20 13.03 -18.03
C VAL A 92 11.26 13.46 -16.57
N ARG A 93 11.24 14.76 -16.31
CA ARG A 93 11.20 15.29 -14.92
C ARG A 93 9.91 14.93 -14.21
N ILE A 94 8.78 14.89 -14.91
CA ILE A 94 7.51 14.41 -14.38
C ILE A 94 7.62 12.94 -13.99
N LEU A 95 8.19 12.09 -14.86
CA LEU A 95 8.38 10.67 -14.58
C LEU A 95 9.16 10.47 -13.28
N VAL A 96 10.31 11.14 -13.15
CA VAL A 96 11.14 11.09 -11.93
C VAL A 96 10.34 11.57 -10.71
N SER A 97 9.60 12.67 -10.85
CA SER A 97 8.83 13.24 -9.74
C SER A 97 7.71 12.31 -9.29
N LEU A 98 6.94 11.74 -10.22
CA LEU A 98 5.87 10.79 -9.92
C LEU A 98 6.41 9.48 -9.34
N VAL A 99 7.56 8.99 -9.82
CA VAL A 99 8.27 7.84 -9.24
C VAL A 99 8.66 8.11 -7.79
N LEU A 100 9.23 9.27 -7.47
CA LEU A 100 9.60 9.64 -6.11
C LEU A 100 8.38 9.80 -5.20
N ILE A 101 7.33 10.46 -5.68
CA ILE A 101 6.07 10.60 -4.94
C ILE A 101 5.46 9.23 -4.66
N THR A 102 5.48 8.32 -5.63
CA THR A 102 4.94 6.97 -5.49
C THR A 102 5.76 6.16 -4.49
N ALA A 103 7.10 6.20 -4.56
CA ALA A 103 7.94 5.49 -3.61
C ALA A 103 7.79 6.01 -2.18
N ILE A 104 7.77 7.33 -1.99
CA ILE A 104 7.57 7.95 -0.66
C ILE A 104 6.16 7.68 -0.16
N GLY A 105 5.14 7.82 -1.02
CA GLY A 105 3.76 7.51 -0.68
C GLY A 105 3.62 6.06 -0.23
N SER A 106 4.14 5.12 -1.00
CA SER A 106 4.08 3.69 -0.68
C SER A 106 4.89 3.32 0.57
N ALA A 107 5.85 4.14 1.01
CA ALA A 107 6.53 3.92 2.29
C ALA A 107 5.61 4.21 3.49
N PHE A 108 4.49 4.91 3.32
CA PHE A 108 3.55 5.22 4.42
C PHE A 108 2.13 4.73 4.17
N LEU A 109 1.86 4.21 2.98
CA LEU A 109 0.58 3.73 2.50
C LEU A 109 0.82 2.36 1.87
N ASP A 110 -0.17 1.49 1.82
CA ASP A 110 0.02 0.23 1.11
C ASP A 110 0.26 0.48 -0.40
N ASN A 111 1.03 -0.42 -1.01
CA ASN A 111 1.44 -0.36 -2.41
C ASN A 111 0.27 -0.34 -3.39
N VAL A 112 -0.73 -1.22 -3.19
CA VAL A 112 -1.90 -1.32 -4.09
C VAL A 112 -2.66 0.00 -4.08
N THR A 113 -2.97 0.53 -2.90
CA THR A 113 -3.65 1.82 -2.75
C THR A 113 -2.84 2.95 -3.35
N THR A 114 -1.53 3.01 -3.10
CA THR A 114 -0.68 4.05 -3.69
C THR A 114 -0.75 4.04 -5.22
N VAL A 115 -0.66 2.86 -5.84
CA VAL A 115 -0.76 2.73 -7.29
C VAL A 115 -2.15 3.10 -7.78
N LEU A 116 -3.22 2.61 -7.14
CA LEU A 116 -4.61 2.91 -7.51
C LEU A 116 -4.92 4.41 -7.45
N LEU A 117 -4.31 5.12 -6.50
CA LEU A 117 -4.48 6.58 -6.38
C LEU A 117 -3.65 7.34 -7.41
N MET A 118 -2.43 6.86 -7.72
CA MET A 118 -1.55 7.53 -8.67
C MET A 118 -1.91 7.26 -10.14
N VAL A 119 -2.46 6.09 -10.47
CA VAL A 119 -2.81 5.69 -11.85
C VAL A 119 -3.75 6.69 -12.55
N PRO A 120 -4.90 7.09 -11.97
CA PRO A 120 -5.79 8.08 -12.58
C PRO A 120 -5.10 9.43 -12.80
N VAL A 121 -4.22 9.80 -11.86
CA VAL A 121 -3.47 11.07 -11.90
C VAL A 121 -2.45 11.04 -13.03
N THR A 122 -1.72 9.94 -13.15
CA THR A 122 -0.77 9.69 -14.23
C THR A 122 -1.47 9.70 -15.58
N PHE A 123 -2.64 9.07 -15.71
CA PHE A 123 -3.44 9.16 -16.94
C PHE A 123 -3.84 10.59 -17.27
N SER A 124 -4.27 11.38 -16.28
CA SER A 124 -4.63 12.78 -16.49
C SER A 124 -3.45 13.61 -17.03
N ILE A 125 -2.27 13.49 -16.40
CA ILE A 125 -1.07 14.25 -16.80
C ILE A 125 -0.56 13.80 -18.17
N THR A 126 -0.48 12.49 -18.40
CA THR A 126 0.04 11.93 -19.67
C THR A 126 -0.90 12.22 -20.84
N ARG A 127 -2.22 12.21 -20.63
CA ARG A 127 -3.22 12.64 -21.62
C ARG A 127 -3.06 14.12 -21.97
N GLN A 128 -2.86 14.98 -20.96
CA GLN A 128 -2.63 16.42 -21.18
C GLN A 128 -1.35 16.66 -22.00
N LEU A 129 -0.30 15.89 -21.76
CA LEU A 129 0.97 15.97 -22.49
C LEU A 129 1.00 15.17 -23.80
N ARG A 130 -0.08 14.44 -24.13
CA ARG A 130 -0.18 13.51 -25.27
C ARG A 130 1.00 12.53 -25.37
N VAL A 131 1.44 12.00 -24.22
CA VAL A 131 2.49 10.97 -24.16
C VAL A 131 1.91 9.62 -23.77
N ASN A 132 2.61 8.54 -24.12
CA ASN A 132 2.21 7.20 -23.70
C ASN A 132 2.30 7.07 -22.16
N PRO A 133 1.22 6.65 -21.47
CA PRO A 133 1.23 6.48 -20.01
C PRO A 133 2.04 5.26 -19.53
N VAL A 134 2.21 4.24 -20.38
CA VAL A 134 2.81 2.95 -19.99
C VAL A 134 4.17 3.10 -19.28
N PRO A 135 5.13 3.90 -19.81
CA PRO A 135 6.39 4.17 -19.10
C PRO A 135 6.22 4.71 -17.67
N PHE A 136 5.25 5.59 -17.44
CA PHE A 136 5.02 6.15 -16.12
C PHE A 136 4.41 5.12 -15.17
N LEU A 137 3.43 4.35 -15.66
CA LEU A 137 2.75 3.34 -14.85
C LEU A 137 3.69 2.22 -14.42
N ILE A 138 4.51 1.70 -15.34
CA ILE A 138 5.48 0.63 -15.03
C ILE A 138 6.50 1.12 -13.99
N THR A 139 7.04 2.32 -14.15
CA THR A 139 8.04 2.84 -13.21
C THR A 139 7.42 3.15 -11.86
N GLN A 140 6.17 3.61 -11.80
CA GLN A 140 5.44 3.81 -10.55
C GLN A 140 5.12 2.50 -9.84
N ILE A 141 4.69 1.46 -10.55
CA ILE A 141 4.44 0.14 -9.95
C ILE A 141 5.72 -0.40 -9.30
N LEU A 142 6.85 -0.34 -10.01
CA LEU A 142 8.14 -0.77 -9.47
C LEU A 142 8.58 0.11 -8.30
N ALA A 143 8.44 1.44 -8.42
CA ALA A 143 8.77 2.38 -7.36
C ALA A 143 7.89 2.21 -6.11
N SER A 144 6.61 1.84 -6.27
CA SER A 144 5.73 1.55 -5.14
C SER A 144 6.21 0.32 -4.38
N ASN A 145 6.57 -0.75 -5.09
CA ASN A 145 7.12 -1.95 -4.44
C ASN A 145 8.45 -1.63 -3.73
N ILE A 146 9.37 -0.94 -4.40
CA ILE A 146 10.65 -0.55 -3.81
C ILE A 146 10.45 0.37 -2.60
N GLY A 147 9.61 1.40 -2.73
CA GLY A 147 9.34 2.36 -1.66
C GLY A 147 8.62 1.74 -0.46
N GLY A 148 7.62 0.89 -0.71
CA GLY A 148 6.86 0.21 0.35
C GLY A 148 7.69 -0.72 1.19
N THR A 149 8.78 -1.28 0.64
CA THR A 149 9.71 -2.08 1.44
C THR A 149 10.46 -1.29 2.52
N ALA A 150 10.50 0.04 2.44
CA ALA A 150 11.28 0.87 3.37
C ALA A 150 10.75 0.88 4.80
N THR A 151 9.46 0.58 5.01
CA THR A 151 8.82 0.68 6.34
C THR A 151 7.99 -0.56 6.65
N LEU A 152 7.64 -0.70 7.92
CA LEU A 152 6.79 -1.79 8.42
C LEU A 152 5.41 -1.83 7.73
N ILE A 153 4.86 -0.68 7.34
CA ILE A 153 3.45 -0.56 6.89
C ILE A 153 3.27 -0.54 5.38
N GLY A 154 4.35 -0.36 4.60
CA GLY A 154 4.24 -0.13 3.16
C GLY A 154 3.77 -1.34 2.33
N ASP A 155 3.86 -2.55 2.87
CA ASP A 155 3.41 -3.78 2.22
C ASP A 155 3.01 -4.83 3.27
N PRO A 156 1.97 -5.66 3.06
CA PRO A 156 1.55 -6.65 4.04
C PRO A 156 2.60 -7.68 4.49
N PRO A 157 3.53 -8.18 3.65
CA PRO A 157 4.62 -9.05 4.12
C PRO A 157 5.48 -8.40 5.19
N ASN A 158 5.72 -7.09 5.12
CA ASN A 158 6.48 -6.36 6.14
C ASN A 158 5.74 -6.37 7.47
N ILE A 159 4.42 -6.13 7.42
CA ILE A 159 3.56 -6.15 8.60
C ILE A 159 3.61 -7.53 9.24
N MET A 160 3.44 -8.60 8.47
CA MET A 160 3.53 -9.98 9.00
C MET A 160 4.87 -10.26 9.67
N ILE A 161 5.99 -9.83 9.06
CA ILE A 161 7.33 -10.02 9.61
C ILE A 161 7.50 -9.23 10.92
N GLY A 162 7.06 -7.97 10.95
CA GLY A 162 7.17 -7.13 12.14
C GLY A 162 6.25 -7.54 13.28
N SER A 163 5.09 -8.11 12.98
CA SER A 163 4.19 -8.66 13.99
C SER A 163 4.65 -10.01 14.53
N ALA A 164 5.39 -10.80 13.74
CA ALA A 164 5.99 -12.06 14.18
C ALA A 164 7.23 -11.87 15.09
N VAL A 165 7.95 -10.75 14.95
CA VAL A 165 9.21 -10.48 15.66
C VAL A 165 9.16 -9.11 16.33
N LYS A 166 9.06 -9.08 17.67
CA LYS A 166 8.84 -7.85 18.46
C LYS A 166 9.95 -6.80 18.29
N GLU A 167 11.16 -7.25 17.96
CA GLU A 167 12.33 -6.43 17.70
C GLU A 167 12.29 -5.71 16.34
N LEU A 168 11.43 -6.17 15.41
CA LEU A 168 11.27 -5.58 14.08
C LEU A 168 10.23 -4.46 14.09
N THR A 169 10.60 -3.41 14.83
CA THR A 169 9.85 -2.18 15.04
C THR A 169 9.76 -1.33 13.78
N PHE A 170 8.85 -0.34 13.74
CA PHE A 170 8.79 0.63 12.64
C PHE A 170 10.15 1.30 12.36
N MET A 171 10.90 1.64 13.43
CA MET A 171 12.25 2.20 13.32
C MET A 171 13.29 1.17 12.88
N ALA A 172 13.14 -0.09 13.26
CA ALA A 172 14.03 -1.15 12.77
C ALA A 172 13.92 -1.30 11.25
N PHE A 173 12.70 -1.28 10.69
CA PHE A 173 12.49 -1.29 9.24
C PHE A 173 13.14 -0.08 8.58
N ILE A 174 12.91 1.14 9.08
CA ILE A 174 13.51 2.35 8.51
C ILE A 174 15.03 2.29 8.54
N ASN A 175 15.64 1.96 9.68
CA ASN A 175 17.09 1.99 9.83
C ASN A 175 17.81 0.95 8.96
N ASN A 176 17.17 -0.19 8.70
CA ASN A 176 17.78 -1.28 7.93
C ASN A 176 17.42 -1.22 6.44
N LEU A 177 16.17 -0.90 6.09
CA LEU A 177 15.69 -0.98 4.71
C LEU A 177 15.66 0.37 4.00
N ALA A 178 15.36 1.49 4.66
CA ALA A 178 15.27 2.79 3.98
C ALA A 178 16.59 3.21 3.29
N PRO A 179 17.80 3.00 3.87
CA PRO A 179 19.06 3.26 3.17
C PRO A 179 19.22 2.39 1.91
N ILE A 180 18.85 1.11 1.99
CA ILE A 180 18.93 0.18 0.86
C ILE A 180 17.95 0.61 -0.24
N VAL A 181 16.71 0.95 0.13
CA VAL A 181 15.70 1.49 -0.77
C VAL A 181 16.18 2.76 -1.44
N ALA A 182 16.84 3.67 -0.72
CA ALA A 182 17.41 4.88 -1.31
C ALA A 182 18.46 4.57 -2.37
N VAL A 183 19.34 3.58 -2.13
CA VAL A 183 20.32 3.12 -3.13
C VAL A 183 19.63 2.48 -4.34
N ILE A 184 18.64 1.61 -4.12
CA ILE A 184 17.88 0.97 -5.21
C ILE A 184 17.18 2.03 -6.05
N MET A 185 16.54 3.03 -5.43
CA MET A 185 15.90 4.14 -6.15
C MET A 185 16.91 5.00 -6.91
N ALA A 186 18.08 5.27 -6.32
CA ALA A 186 19.15 6.02 -6.97
C ALA A 186 19.70 5.32 -8.22
N VAL A 187 19.66 3.99 -8.28
CA VAL A 187 20.07 3.19 -9.44
C VAL A 187 18.93 3.01 -10.45
N THR A 188 17.73 2.70 -9.98
CA THR A 188 16.57 2.40 -10.85
C THR A 188 16.02 3.62 -11.57
N ILE A 189 16.01 4.81 -10.95
CA ILE A 189 15.53 6.04 -11.59
C ILE A 189 16.35 6.37 -12.86
N PRO A 190 17.71 6.43 -12.83
CA PRO A 190 18.50 6.63 -14.04
C PRO A 190 18.25 5.58 -15.13
N ILE A 191 18.07 4.30 -14.75
CA ILE A 191 17.75 3.22 -15.69
C ILE A 191 16.41 3.50 -16.38
N PHE A 192 15.36 3.82 -15.62
CA PHE A 192 14.06 4.16 -16.17
C PHE A 192 14.12 5.37 -17.09
N VAL A 193 14.84 6.43 -16.69
CA VAL A 193 15.05 7.61 -17.54
C VAL A 193 15.76 7.22 -18.83
N PHE A 194 16.82 6.41 -18.75
CA PHE A 194 17.58 5.99 -19.93
C PHE A 194 16.72 5.19 -20.93
N ILE A 195 15.93 4.24 -20.42
CA ILE A 195 15.04 3.37 -21.22
C ILE A 195 13.88 4.18 -21.83
N PHE A 196 13.22 5.03 -21.03
CA PHE A 196 11.94 5.62 -21.42
C PHE A 196 12.02 7.04 -21.98
N ARG A 197 13.10 7.81 -21.77
CA ARG A 197 13.20 9.23 -22.22
C ARG A 197 12.86 9.46 -23.70
N LYS A 198 13.16 8.49 -24.57
CA LYS A 198 12.87 8.59 -26.01
C LYS A 198 11.39 8.36 -26.35
N HIS A 199 10.66 7.67 -25.48
CA HIS A 199 9.27 7.26 -25.68
C HIS A 199 8.25 8.26 -25.11
N ILE A 200 8.71 9.27 -24.37
CA ILE A 200 7.84 10.22 -23.64
C ILE A 200 8.08 11.67 -24.08
N GLN A 201 8.27 11.93 -25.37
CA GLN A 201 8.50 13.29 -25.88
C GLN A 201 7.17 14.03 -26.11
N THR A 202 7.16 15.33 -25.84
CA THR A 202 5.98 16.20 -25.98
C THR A 202 6.37 17.55 -26.58
N THR A 203 5.39 18.34 -27.03
CA THR A 203 5.62 19.65 -27.66
C THR A 203 5.65 20.77 -26.62
N PRO A 204 6.34 21.90 -26.89
CA PRO A 204 6.37 23.06 -25.97
C PRO A 204 4.98 23.60 -25.60
N GLU A 205 4.03 23.57 -26.52
CA GLU A 205 2.66 24.04 -26.31
C GLU A 205 1.94 23.18 -25.27
N LEU A 206 2.10 21.86 -25.36
CA LEU A 206 1.52 20.92 -24.39
C LEU A 206 2.17 21.07 -23.00
N LYS A 207 3.49 21.36 -22.94
CA LYS A 207 4.14 21.67 -21.65
C LYS A 207 3.53 22.91 -20.99
N MET A 208 3.25 23.96 -21.78
CA MET A 208 2.60 25.18 -21.27
C MET A 208 1.17 24.92 -20.79
N SER A 209 0.44 23.99 -21.41
CA SER A 209 -0.93 23.67 -20.99
C SER A 209 -1.02 23.14 -19.55
N ILE A 210 -0.03 22.37 -19.09
CA ILE A 210 0.05 21.94 -17.67
C ILE A 210 0.24 23.13 -16.73
N MET A 211 0.98 24.16 -17.16
CA MET A 211 1.27 25.34 -16.34
C MET A 211 0.03 26.22 -16.12
N GLN A 212 -0.95 26.13 -17.03
CA GLN A 212 -2.20 26.89 -16.99
C GLN A 212 -3.26 26.26 -16.09
N ILE A 213 -3.09 25.01 -15.66
CA ILE A 213 -4.03 24.34 -14.74
C ILE A 213 -3.87 24.98 -13.36
N ASP A 214 -4.98 25.39 -12.75
CA ASP A 214 -5.01 25.78 -11.33
C ASP A 214 -5.05 24.51 -10.46
N GLU A 215 -3.94 24.21 -9.81
CA GLU A 215 -3.84 23.07 -8.91
C GLU A 215 -4.79 23.18 -7.71
N LYS A 216 -5.19 24.39 -7.31
CA LYS A 216 -6.05 24.58 -6.13
C LYS A 216 -7.47 24.12 -6.37
N GLU A 217 -7.94 24.11 -7.62
CA GLU A 217 -9.27 23.62 -8.00
C GLU A 217 -9.37 22.10 -7.92
N VAL A 218 -8.24 21.41 -7.84
CA VAL A 218 -8.17 19.95 -7.74
C VAL A 218 -8.46 19.44 -6.32
N ILE A 219 -8.31 20.31 -5.31
CA ILE A 219 -8.69 19.98 -3.93
C ILE A 219 -10.20 20.11 -3.79
N ALA A 220 -10.88 18.98 -3.57
CA ALA A 220 -12.32 18.93 -3.45
C ALA A 220 -12.82 19.52 -2.12
N ASP A 221 -12.17 19.16 -1.01
CA ASP A 221 -12.52 19.65 0.32
C ASP A 221 -11.26 19.95 1.15
N ARG A 222 -11.02 21.24 1.40
CA ARG A 222 -9.88 21.71 2.20
C ARG A 222 -10.03 21.39 3.69
N LYS A 223 -11.24 21.39 4.24
CA LYS A 223 -11.48 21.09 5.65
C LYS A 223 -11.23 19.61 5.91
N LEU A 224 -11.74 18.74 5.03
CA LEU A 224 -11.46 17.31 5.07
C LEU A 224 -9.96 17.06 4.91
N LEU A 225 -9.31 17.73 3.95
CA LEU A 225 -7.87 17.61 3.74
C LEU A 225 -7.05 17.90 5.01
N VAL A 226 -7.35 19.01 5.70
CA VAL A 226 -6.62 19.36 6.93
C VAL A 226 -6.86 18.31 8.01
N LYS A 227 -8.10 17.86 8.21
CA LYS A 227 -8.42 16.79 9.18
C LYS A 227 -7.66 15.50 8.84
N SER A 228 -7.73 15.04 7.59
CA SER A 228 -7.05 13.84 7.11
C SER A 228 -5.54 13.92 7.27
N LEU A 229 -4.91 15.02 6.89
CA LEU A 229 -3.46 15.21 7.06
C LEU A 229 -3.04 15.30 8.52
N SER A 230 -3.84 15.95 9.37
CA SER A 230 -3.59 16.00 10.81
C SER A 230 -3.65 14.60 11.42
N ILE A 231 -4.67 13.81 11.10
CA ILE A 231 -4.79 12.44 11.61
C ILE A 231 -3.70 11.54 11.05
N LEU A 232 -3.42 11.58 9.75
CA LEU A 232 -2.34 10.80 9.14
C LEU A 232 -0.99 11.13 9.80
N GLY A 233 -0.71 12.42 10.04
CA GLY A 233 0.49 12.85 10.75
C GLY A 233 0.55 12.33 12.19
N LEU A 234 -0.58 12.37 12.93
CA LEU A 234 -0.68 11.81 14.28
C LEU A 234 -0.48 10.29 14.29
N THR A 235 -1.05 9.57 13.34
CA THR A 235 -0.89 8.12 13.19
C THR A 235 0.56 7.76 12.87
N ILE A 236 1.22 8.49 11.97
CA ILE A 236 2.65 8.31 11.68
C ILE A 236 3.49 8.54 12.94
N ILE A 237 3.25 9.63 13.69
CA ILE A 237 3.92 9.88 14.97
C ILE A 237 3.66 8.73 15.95
N GLY A 238 2.42 8.24 16.00
CA GLY A 238 2.03 7.07 16.79
C GLY A 238 2.86 5.83 16.43
N PHE A 239 3.12 5.57 15.14
CA PHE A 239 3.99 4.48 14.71
C PHE A 239 5.46 4.65 15.10
N PHE A 240 5.94 5.88 15.31
CA PHE A 240 7.28 6.08 15.89
C PHE A 240 7.30 5.85 17.40
N LEU A 241 6.18 6.12 18.10
CA LEU A 241 6.09 6.07 19.56
C LEU A 241 5.48 4.78 20.11
N HIS A 242 4.93 3.91 19.27
CA HIS A 242 4.12 2.77 19.72
C HIS A 242 4.84 1.85 20.72
N GLN A 243 6.15 1.63 20.54
CA GLN A 243 6.94 0.83 21.48
C GLN A 243 7.09 1.48 22.86
N MET A 244 7.28 2.80 22.90
CA MET A 244 7.38 3.56 24.15
C MET A 244 6.05 3.60 24.89
N LEU A 245 4.94 3.55 24.14
CA LEU A 245 3.59 3.54 24.68
C LEU A 245 3.08 2.13 25.00
N HIS A 246 3.87 1.08 24.73
CA HIS A 246 3.46 -0.32 24.83
C HIS A 246 2.16 -0.61 24.06
N LEU A 247 1.99 0.05 22.90
CA LEU A 247 0.85 -0.14 22.02
C LEU A 247 1.24 -0.93 20.77
N GLU A 248 0.32 -1.77 20.34
CA GLU A 248 0.40 -2.46 19.06
C GLU A 248 0.10 -1.51 17.90
N SER A 249 0.71 -1.76 16.75
CA SER A 249 0.56 -0.92 15.55
C SER A 249 -0.89 -0.87 15.05
N ALA A 250 -1.63 -1.97 15.14
CA ALA A 250 -3.07 -1.97 14.88
C ALA A 250 -3.86 -0.96 15.70
N THR A 251 -3.56 -0.85 17.00
CA THR A 251 -4.26 0.07 17.90
C THR A 251 -4.05 1.51 17.46
N VAL A 252 -2.83 1.86 17.05
CA VAL A 252 -2.51 3.20 16.52
C VAL A 252 -3.26 3.49 15.22
N ALA A 253 -3.25 2.53 14.29
CA ALA A 253 -3.91 2.68 12.98
C ALA A 253 -5.44 2.80 13.13
N LEU A 254 -6.07 1.90 13.90
CA LEU A 254 -7.51 1.91 14.14
C LEU A 254 -7.94 3.15 14.93
N ALA A 255 -7.19 3.56 15.96
CA ALA A 255 -7.49 4.79 16.68
C ALA A 255 -7.46 6.02 15.75
N GLY A 256 -6.47 6.11 14.86
CA GLY A 256 -6.41 7.14 13.83
C GLY A 256 -7.62 7.08 12.88
N ALA A 257 -7.92 5.90 12.36
CA ALA A 257 -9.03 5.69 11.43
C ALA A 257 -10.38 6.10 12.02
N PHE A 258 -10.69 5.65 13.23
CA PHE A 258 -11.95 5.96 13.90
C PHE A 258 -12.01 7.41 14.40
N LEU A 259 -10.87 8.00 14.77
CA LEU A 259 -10.81 9.44 15.06
C LEU A 259 -11.08 10.27 13.79
N LEU A 260 -10.53 9.87 12.64
CA LEU A 260 -10.83 10.54 11.37
C LEU A 260 -12.31 10.39 11.00
N LEU A 261 -12.88 9.20 11.14
CA LEU A 261 -14.31 8.95 10.91
C LEU A 261 -15.19 9.81 11.82
N LEU A 262 -14.85 9.89 13.11
CA LEU A 262 -15.56 10.76 14.06
C LEU A 262 -15.53 12.24 13.62
N LEU A 263 -14.41 12.70 13.08
CA LEU A 263 -14.26 14.08 12.62
C LEU A 263 -14.93 14.36 11.27
N THR A 264 -15.25 13.33 10.50
CA THR A 264 -15.78 13.44 9.11
C THR A 264 -17.27 13.12 9.02
N GLY A 265 -17.80 12.33 9.96
CA GLY A 265 -19.21 11.98 10.06
C GLY A 265 -19.54 10.63 9.43
N GLU A 266 -20.75 10.14 9.69
CA GLU A 266 -21.19 8.78 9.34
C GLU A 266 -21.22 8.51 7.82
N HIS A 267 -21.49 9.52 6.99
CA HIS A 267 -21.49 9.35 5.53
C HIS A 267 -20.14 8.84 4.99
N SER A 268 -19.04 9.36 5.53
CA SER A 268 -17.69 8.92 5.13
C SER A 268 -17.34 7.52 5.64
N MET A 269 -18.09 6.98 6.62
CA MET A 269 -17.87 5.63 7.13
C MET A 269 -18.24 4.57 6.11
N GLU A 270 -19.43 4.63 5.52
CA GLU A 270 -19.87 3.62 4.54
C GLU A 270 -18.96 3.62 3.31
N GLU A 271 -18.60 4.80 2.80
CA GLU A 271 -17.69 4.93 1.66
C GLU A 271 -16.27 4.44 1.99
N ALA A 272 -15.77 4.72 3.19
CA ALA A 272 -14.45 4.22 3.59
C ALA A 272 -14.44 2.69 3.70
N PHE A 273 -15.48 2.09 4.27
CA PHE A 273 -15.56 0.63 4.47
C PHE A 273 -15.74 -0.15 3.16
N THR A 274 -16.44 0.43 2.18
CA THR A 274 -16.56 -0.18 0.84
C THR A 274 -15.25 -0.17 0.07
N LYS A 275 -14.35 0.77 0.38
CA LYS A 275 -13.01 0.87 -0.22
C LYS A 275 -11.94 0.04 0.49
N VAL A 276 -12.24 -0.54 1.65
CA VAL A 276 -11.35 -1.51 2.30
C VAL A 276 -11.23 -2.75 1.40
N GLU A 277 -10.00 -3.22 1.18
CA GLU A 277 -9.73 -4.41 0.39
C GLU A 277 -10.01 -5.69 1.17
N TRP A 278 -11.30 -6.02 1.35
CA TRP A 278 -11.73 -7.22 2.07
C TRP A 278 -11.13 -8.50 1.49
N THR A 279 -10.89 -8.55 0.18
CA THR A 279 -10.19 -9.67 -0.47
C THR A 279 -8.79 -9.88 0.07
N THR A 280 -8.06 -8.81 0.37
CA THR A 280 -6.71 -8.84 0.94
C THR A 280 -6.77 -9.26 2.42
N ILE A 281 -7.73 -8.75 3.19
CA ILE A 281 -7.97 -9.16 4.59
C ILE A 281 -8.27 -10.66 4.70
N PHE A 282 -9.22 -11.19 3.91
CA PHE A 282 -9.54 -12.62 3.90
C PHE A 282 -8.39 -13.48 3.37
N PHE A 283 -7.57 -12.94 2.46
CA PHE A 283 -6.37 -13.66 2.02
C PHE A 283 -5.40 -13.89 3.19
N PHE A 284 -5.16 -12.88 4.03
CA PHE A 284 -4.32 -13.02 5.23
C PHE A 284 -4.93 -13.95 6.27
N VAL A 285 -6.25 -13.87 6.50
CA VAL A 285 -6.94 -14.82 7.40
C VAL A 285 -6.70 -16.27 6.95
N GLY A 286 -6.92 -16.56 5.67
CA GLY A 286 -6.68 -17.90 5.12
C GLY A 286 -5.21 -18.31 5.22
N LEU A 287 -4.28 -17.40 4.95
CA LEU A 287 -2.84 -17.65 5.03
C LEU A 287 -2.36 -17.93 6.46
N PHE A 288 -2.84 -17.19 7.46
CA PHE A 288 -2.49 -17.43 8.87
C PHE A 288 -2.96 -18.81 9.35
N VAL A 289 -4.19 -19.20 9.00
CA VAL A 289 -4.71 -20.54 9.31
C VAL A 289 -3.91 -21.63 8.56
N LEU A 290 -3.55 -21.38 7.30
CA LEU A 290 -2.74 -22.32 6.52
C LEU A 290 -1.34 -22.53 7.13
N VAL A 291 -0.69 -21.46 7.59
CA VAL A 291 0.62 -21.50 8.24
C VAL A 291 0.54 -22.16 9.61
N SER A 292 -0.57 -21.99 10.34
CA SER A 292 -0.80 -22.68 11.62
C SER A 292 -0.73 -24.21 11.49
N GLY A 293 -1.09 -24.78 10.35
CA GLY A 293 -0.99 -26.23 10.10
C GLY A 293 0.43 -26.77 9.96
N LEU A 294 1.43 -25.90 9.92
CA LEU A 294 2.83 -26.28 9.76
C LEU A 294 3.64 -26.22 11.06
N VAL A 295 3.07 -25.68 12.15
CA VAL A 295 3.70 -25.54 13.47
C VAL A 295 3.16 -26.62 14.40
#